data_AF-A0A4Q6AHM0-F1
#
_entry.id   AF-A0A4Q6AHM0-F1
#
_cell.length_a   1.000
_cell.length_b   1.000
_cell.length_c   1.000
_cell.angle_alpha   90.00
_cell.angle_beta   90.00
_cell.angle_gamma   90.00
#
_symmetry.space_group_name_H-M   'P 1'
#
loop_
_entity.id
_entity.type
_entity.pdbx_description
1 polymer ?
#
loop_
_entity_poly.entity_id
_entity_poly.type
_entity_poly.pdbx_seq_one_letter_code
_entity_poly.pdbx_strand_id
1 'polypeptide(L)'
;LFLPFKNDGIVIPDDMLTPFQHLFDLIVLENKGASDAQLLLKYTSAFLLHLFRWSDNPFTVKSHEDARMVKLFQLMERHYKDNRTAAFYAAQLGLTPKRINEILRDKAGMTMNQLLSRLLLIEAKRGLYHGVLSIKEIAYHLGFTDPSYFARFFKKQTGVTPEAFRAKGFGE
;
A
#
# COMPACT_ATOMS: atom_id res chain seq x y z
N LEU A 1 6.35 -4.17 -1.82
CA LEU A 1 6.04 -3.10 -2.79
C LEU A 1 4.62 -2.60 -2.48
N PHE A 2 4.51 -1.57 -1.64
CA PHE A 2 3.22 -0.99 -1.26
C PHE A 2 2.81 0.00 -2.36
N LEU A 3 1.66 -0.24 -3.02
CA LEU A 3 1.12 0.67 -4.02
C LEU A 3 -0.03 1.47 -3.39
N PRO A 4 0.20 2.72 -2.98
CA PRO A 4 -0.82 3.52 -2.30
C PRO A 4 -1.98 3.98 -3.21
N PHE A 5 -1.91 3.75 -4.52
CA PHE A 5 -2.84 4.35 -5.50
C PHE A 5 -4.02 3.46 -5.88
N LYS A 6 -3.86 2.15 -5.79
CA LYS A 6 -4.91 1.15 -5.95
C LYS A 6 -4.58 0.00 -5.01
N ASN A 7 -5.42 -0.18 -4.00
CA ASN A 7 -5.44 -1.37 -3.15
C ASN A 7 -6.74 -2.14 -3.42
N ASP A 8 -7.15 -2.12 -4.68
CA ASP A 8 -8.18 -3.02 -5.18
C ASP A 8 -7.47 -4.35 -5.41
N GLY A 9 -8.11 -5.46 -5.06
CA GLY A 9 -7.52 -6.78 -5.27
C GLY A 9 -7.12 -6.96 -6.74
N ILE A 10 -6.02 -7.66 -7.00
CA ILE A 10 -5.69 -8.07 -8.36
C ILE A 10 -6.81 -9.02 -8.80
N VAL A 11 -7.58 -8.62 -9.81
CA VAL A 11 -8.63 -9.47 -10.36
C VAL A 11 -7.97 -10.44 -11.32
N ILE A 12 -7.86 -11.70 -10.91
CA ILE A 12 -7.32 -12.77 -11.73
C ILE A 12 -8.49 -13.37 -12.53
N PRO A 13 -8.39 -13.46 -13.87
CA PRO A 13 -9.38 -14.15 -14.68
C PRO A 13 -9.57 -15.62 -14.23
N ASP A 14 -10.80 -16.14 -14.30
CA ASP A 14 -11.13 -17.48 -13.80
C ASP A 14 -10.31 -18.59 -14.48
N ASP A 15 -10.02 -18.45 -15.78
CA ASP A 15 -9.19 -19.36 -16.56
C ASP A 15 -7.72 -19.37 -16.11
N MET A 16 -7.26 -18.32 -15.44
CA MET A 16 -5.91 -18.19 -14.92
C MET A 16 -5.75 -18.68 -13.48
N LEU A 17 -6.84 -18.93 -12.74
CA LEU A 17 -6.76 -19.39 -11.35
C LEU A 17 -6.00 -20.71 -11.22
N THR A 18 -6.26 -21.68 -12.09
CA THR A 18 -5.59 -22.99 -12.04
C THR A 18 -4.08 -22.90 -12.36
N PRO A 19 -3.63 -22.23 -13.43
CA PRO A 19 -2.20 -21.96 -13.65
C PRO A 19 -1.51 -21.27 -12.46
N PHE A 20 -2.17 -20.29 -11.84
CA PHE A 20 -1.64 -19.61 -10.66
C PHE A 20 -1.48 -20.55 -9.47
N GLN A 21 -2.50 -21.37 -9.22
CA GLN A 21 -2.48 -22.36 -8.14
C GLN A 21 -1.31 -23.33 -8.33
N HIS A 22 -1.13 -23.88 -9.54
CA HIS A 22 0.00 -24.78 -9.82
C HIS A 22 1.36 -24.10 -9.59
N LEU A 23 1.50 -22.85 -9.97
CA LEU A 23 2.75 -22.12 -9.78
C LEU A 23 3.01 -21.84 -8.29
N PHE A 24 1.97 -21.54 -7.51
CA PHE A 24 2.07 -21.43 -6.07
C PHE A 24 2.43 -22.77 -5.42
N ASP A 25 1.83 -23.86 -5.87
CA ASP A 25 2.12 -25.21 -5.37
C ASP A 25 3.58 -25.59 -5.65
N LEU A 26 4.15 -25.21 -6.80
CA LEU A 26 5.58 -25.37 -7.09
C LEU A 26 6.49 -24.58 -6.15
N ILE A 27 6.10 -23.34 -5.78
CA ILE A 27 6.83 -22.53 -4.79
C ILE A 27 6.81 -23.23 -3.43
N VAL A 28 5.63 -23.69 -2.99
CA VAL A 28 5.46 -24.37 -1.69
C VAL A 28 6.21 -25.70 -1.66
N LEU A 29 6.14 -26.48 -2.74
CA LEU A 29 6.85 -27.74 -2.89
C LEU A 29 8.36 -27.53 -2.78
N GLU A 30 8.91 -26.56 -3.52
CA GLU A 30 10.34 -26.28 -3.50
C GLU A 30 10.80 -25.79 -2.12
N ASN A 31 10.03 -24.89 -1.49
CA ASN A 31 10.33 -24.37 -0.16
C ASN A 31 10.25 -25.44 0.94
N LYS A 32 9.44 -26.50 0.76
CA LYS A 32 9.37 -27.63 1.70
C LYS A 32 10.38 -28.74 1.38
N GLY A 33 10.92 -28.76 0.16
CA GLY A 33 11.87 -29.75 -0.33
C GLY A 33 13.32 -29.32 -0.15
N ALA A 34 14.08 -29.40 -1.24
CA ALA A 34 15.51 -29.08 -1.26
C ALA A 34 15.80 -27.59 -1.01
N SER A 35 14.80 -26.71 -1.15
CA SER A 35 14.94 -25.27 -1.01
C SER A 35 16.02 -24.70 -1.92
N ASP A 36 16.05 -25.14 -3.19
CA ASP A 36 16.93 -24.58 -4.21
C ASP A 36 16.53 -23.12 -4.47
N ALA A 37 17.39 -22.21 -4.04
CA ALA A 37 17.17 -20.77 -4.15
C ALA A 37 16.99 -20.31 -5.62
N GLN A 38 17.65 -20.96 -6.59
CA GLN A 38 17.48 -20.59 -8.00
C GLN A 38 16.11 -21.01 -8.52
N LEU A 39 15.64 -22.19 -8.13
CA LEU A 39 14.34 -22.68 -8.58
C LEU A 39 13.20 -21.91 -7.92
N LEU A 40 13.32 -21.64 -6.61
CA LEU A 40 12.42 -20.78 -5.86
C LEU A 40 12.34 -19.38 -6.47
N LEU A 41 13.49 -18.80 -6.86
CA LEU A 41 13.54 -17.50 -7.53
C LEU A 41 12.80 -17.53 -8.87
N LYS A 42 12.96 -18.58 -9.68
CA LYS A 42 12.29 -18.71 -10.98
C LYS A 42 10.77 -18.81 -10.82
N TYR A 43 10.29 -19.68 -9.92
CA TYR A 43 8.86 -19.84 -9.65
C TYR A 43 8.24 -18.56 -9.10
N THR A 44 8.91 -17.95 -8.11
CA THR A 44 8.48 -16.66 -7.54
C THR A 44 8.45 -15.56 -8.59
N SER A 45 9.47 -15.49 -9.44
CA SER A 45 9.54 -14.48 -10.51
C SER A 45 8.42 -14.67 -11.53
N ALA A 46 8.14 -15.91 -11.95
CA ALA A 46 7.03 -16.23 -12.82
C ALA A 46 5.68 -15.84 -12.19
N PHE A 47 5.51 -16.13 -10.89
CA PHE A 47 4.28 -15.82 -10.15
C PHE A 47 4.05 -14.32 -10.06
N LEU A 48 5.09 -13.57 -9.69
CA LEU A 48 5.04 -12.11 -9.62
C LEU A 48 4.82 -11.47 -11.00
N LEU A 49 5.40 -12.01 -12.07
CA LEU A 49 5.21 -11.49 -13.43
C LEU A 49 3.77 -11.72 -13.91
N HIS A 50 3.20 -12.88 -13.58
CA HIS A 50 1.80 -13.16 -13.79
C HIS A 50 0.92 -12.17 -13.01
N LEU A 51 1.14 -12.00 -11.71
CA LEU A 51 0.40 -10.98 -10.92
C LEU A 51 0.54 -9.58 -11.52
N PHE A 52 1.73 -9.20 -11.97
CA PHE A 52 1.99 -7.89 -12.55
C PHE A 52 1.19 -7.66 -13.83
N ARG A 53 1.03 -8.69 -14.68
CA ARG A 53 0.28 -8.60 -15.94
C ARG A 53 -1.18 -8.19 -15.75
N TRP A 54 -1.82 -8.66 -14.68
CA TRP A 54 -3.21 -8.34 -14.34
C TRP A 54 -3.34 -7.30 -13.24
N SER A 55 -2.23 -6.88 -12.64
CA SER A 55 -2.21 -5.70 -11.80
C SER A 55 -2.49 -4.51 -12.71
N ASP A 56 -3.63 -3.86 -12.47
CA ASP A 56 -4.07 -2.64 -13.14
C ASP A 56 -3.23 -1.45 -12.63
N ASN A 57 -1.92 -1.60 -12.74
CA ASN A 57 -0.92 -0.81 -12.07
C ASN A 57 -0.40 0.23 -13.06
N PRO A 58 -0.74 1.51 -12.90
CA PRO A 58 -0.37 2.57 -13.84
C PRO A 58 1.15 2.79 -13.97
N PHE A 59 1.96 2.11 -13.15
CA PHE A 59 3.42 2.06 -13.29
C PHE A 59 3.88 0.98 -14.27
N THR A 60 3.39 1.02 -15.52
CA THR A 60 4.17 0.52 -16.64
C THR A 60 5.40 1.42 -16.77
N VAL A 61 6.49 1.02 -16.10
CA VAL A 61 7.75 1.76 -15.96
C VAL A 61 8.33 2.05 -17.35
N LYS A 62 8.20 3.29 -17.81
CA LYS A 62 9.04 3.87 -18.88
C LYS A 62 10.18 4.64 -18.20
N SER A 63 11.39 4.16 -18.44
CA SER A 63 12.57 4.16 -17.57
C SER A 63 13.25 5.49 -17.21
N HIS A 64 12.64 6.67 -17.38
CA HIS A 64 13.30 7.94 -17.01
C HIS A 64 12.46 8.91 -16.16
N GLU A 65 11.14 8.79 -16.10
CA GLU A 65 10.32 9.64 -15.21
C GLU A 65 10.11 9.06 -13.80
N ASP A 66 10.55 7.82 -13.56
CA ASP A 66 10.21 7.07 -12.35
C ASP A 66 11.16 7.26 -11.17
N ALA A 67 12.38 7.77 -11.36
CA ALA A 67 13.32 7.97 -10.24
C ALA A 67 12.77 8.93 -9.17
N ARG A 68 12.04 9.97 -9.59
CA ARG A 68 11.39 10.93 -8.66
C ARG A 68 10.21 10.30 -7.92
N MET A 69 9.44 9.45 -8.60
CA MET A 69 8.33 8.72 -7.97
C MET A 69 8.85 7.68 -6.98
N VAL A 70 9.88 6.92 -7.35
CA VAL A 70 10.58 5.99 -6.45
C VAL A 70 11.08 6.72 -5.20
N LYS A 71 11.76 7.87 -5.37
CA LYS A 71 12.22 8.69 -4.25
C LYS A 71 11.06 9.22 -3.40
N LEU A 72 9.95 9.63 -4.02
CA LEU A 72 8.75 10.03 -3.30
C LEU A 72 8.22 8.89 -2.41
N PHE A 73 8.12 7.67 -2.94
CA PHE A 73 7.67 6.53 -2.14
C PHE A 73 8.59 6.22 -0.97
N GLN A 74 9.90 6.25 -1.19
CA GLN A 74 10.87 6.06 -0.11
C GLN A 74 10.74 7.13 0.98
N LEU A 75 10.50 8.39 0.59
CA LEU A 75 10.25 9.47 1.55
C LEU A 75 8.94 9.26 2.30
N MET A 76 7.89 8.83 1.61
CA MET A 76 6.59 8.55 2.22
C MET A 76 6.69 7.41 3.23
N GLU A 77 7.30 6.28 2.87
CA GLU A 77 7.50 5.13 3.78
C GLU A 77 8.19 5.54 5.09
N ARG A 78 9.12 6.48 5.02
CA ARG A 78 9.88 6.97 6.18
C ARG A 78 9.16 8.05 6.98
N HIS A 79 8.34 8.89 6.35
CA HIS A 79 7.88 10.15 6.96
C HIS A 79 6.36 10.34 6.99
N TYR A 80 5.55 9.43 6.45
CA TYR A 80 4.09 9.61 6.38
C TYR A 80 3.40 9.79 7.74
N LYS A 81 4.00 9.26 8.81
CA LYS A 81 3.48 9.39 10.19
C LYS A 81 3.71 10.80 10.74
N ASP A 82 4.92 11.32 10.55
CA ASP A 82 5.39 12.57 11.17
C ASP A 82 5.12 13.81 10.31
N ASN A 83 5.16 13.66 8.98
CA ASN A 83 5.06 14.77 8.04
C ASN A 83 3.94 14.52 7.03
N ARG A 84 2.89 15.34 7.12
CA ARG A 84 1.64 15.16 6.36
C ARG A 84 1.37 16.26 5.33
N THR A 85 2.38 17.06 4.97
CA THR A 85 2.21 18.21 4.08
C THR A 85 2.89 18.00 2.74
N ALA A 86 2.23 18.42 1.67
CA ALA A 86 2.83 18.41 0.33
C ALA A 86 4.14 19.21 0.26
N ALA A 87 4.29 20.25 1.09
CA ALA A 87 5.49 21.09 1.14
C ALA A 87 6.74 20.33 1.58
N PHE A 88 6.62 19.46 2.58
CA PHE A 88 7.74 18.64 3.05
C PHE A 88 8.29 17.75 1.92
N TYR A 89 7.41 16.99 1.26
CA TYR A 89 7.82 16.08 0.19
C TYR A 89 8.33 16.82 -1.05
N ALA A 90 7.73 17.96 -1.38
CA ALA A 90 8.17 18.80 -2.48
C ALA A 90 9.61 19.30 -2.26
N ALA A 91 9.92 19.82 -1.06
CA ALA A 91 11.26 20.28 -0.71
C ALA A 91 12.32 19.18 -0.84
N GLN A 92 12.03 17.97 -0.36
CA GLN A 92 12.94 16.81 -0.43
C GLN A 92 13.20 16.30 -1.86
N LEU A 93 12.30 16.63 -2.79
CA LEU A 93 12.41 16.30 -4.21
C LEU A 93 12.93 17.47 -5.06
N GLY A 94 13.20 18.64 -4.46
CA GLY A 94 13.58 19.85 -5.21
C GLY A 94 12.45 20.38 -6.08
N LEU A 95 11.20 20.21 -5.67
CA LEU A 95 9.99 20.60 -6.39
C LEU A 95 9.16 21.60 -5.58
N THR A 96 8.21 22.25 -6.25
CA THR A 96 7.17 23.03 -5.58
C THR A 96 5.98 22.13 -5.17
N PRO A 97 5.21 22.51 -4.13
CA PRO A 97 3.99 21.80 -3.75
C PRO A 97 2.96 21.72 -4.89
N LYS A 98 2.93 22.73 -5.77
CA LYS A 98 2.10 22.72 -6.96
C LYS A 98 2.55 21.63 -7.94
N ARG A 99 3.85 21.59 -8.25
CA ARG A 99 4.41 20.64 -9.22
C ARG A 99 4.25 19.19 -8.79
N ILE A 100 4.46 18.88 -7.51
CA ILE A 100 4.25 17.51 -7.01
C ILE A 100 2.77 17.09 -7.13
N ASN A 101 1.83 18.00 -6.85
CA ASN A 101 0.40 17.70 -6.98
C ASN A 101 -0.04 17.56 -8.45
N GLU A 102 0.54 18.34 -9.37
CA GLU A 102 0.33 18.15 -10.81
C GLU A 102 0.78 16.76 -11.26
N ILE A 103 2.00 16.36 -10.89
CA ILE A 103 2.55 15.03 -11.22
C ILE A 103 1.68 13.91 -10.64
N LEU A 104 1.29 14.03 -9.36
CA LEU A 104 0.45 13.01 -8.71
C LEU A 104 -0.96 12.94 -9.29
N ARG A 105 -1.52 14.08 -9.73
CA ARG A 105 -2.84 14.09 -10.35
C ARG A 105 -2.82 13.48 -11.74
N ASP A 106 -1.76 13.71 -12.50
CA ASP A 106 -1.52 13.09 -13.80
C ASP A 106 -1.29 11.57 -13.69
N LYS A 107 -0.38 11.14 -12.81
CA LYS A 107 0.01 9.73 -12.69
C LYS A 107 -0.94 8.86 -11.87
N ALA A 108 -1.65 9.45 -10.91
CA ALA A 108 -2.43 8.71 -9.93
C ALA A 108 -3.83 9.27 -9.64
N GLY A 109 -4.23 10.37 -10.30
CA GLY A 109 -5.54 10.98 -10.07
C GLY A 109 -5.72 11.58 -8.67
N MET A 110 -4.65 11.74 -7.89
CA MET A 110 -4.71 12.14 -6.48
C MET A 110 -3.72 13.25 -6.16
N THR A 111 -4.01 14.02 -5.12
CA THR A 111 -3.08 14.97 -4.51
C THR A 111 -2.21 14.29 -3.46
N MET A 112 -1.11 14.94 -3.07
CA MET A 112 -0.21 14.43 -2.02
C MET A 112 -0.94 14.20 -0.70
N ASN A 113 -1.83 15.12 -0.31
CA ASN A 113 -2.58 15.00 0.95
C ASN A 113 -3.59 13.84 0.90
N GLN A 114 -4.24 13.61 -0.24
CA GLN A 114 -5.11 12.45 -0.45
C GLN A 114 -4.31 11.15 -0.36
N LEU A 115 -3.12 11.14 -0.97
CA LEU A 115 -2.24 9.97 -0.96
C LEU A 115 -1.77 9.61 0.46
N LEU A 116 -1.35 10.60 1.25
CA LEU A 116 -0.97 10.42 2.65
C LEU A 116 -2.15 9.96 3.51
N SER A 117 -3.33 10.54 3.28
CA SER A 117 -4.56 10.12 3.97
C SER A 117 -4.89 8.65 3.65
N ARG A 118 -4.74 8.22 2.39
CA ARG A 118 -4.97 6.84 1.98
C ARG A 118 -3.96 5.88 2.61
N LEU A 119 -2.68 6.24 2.67
CA LEU A 119 -1.66 5.48 3.38
C LEU A 119 -2.01 5.28 4.85
N LEU A 120 -2.31 6.38 5.55
CA LEU A 120 -2.69 6.34 6.97
C LEU A 120 -3.93 5.48 7.20
N LEU A 121 -4.90 5.53 6.29
CA LEU A 121 -6.09 4.69 6.36
C LEU A 121 -5.77 3.21 6.23
N ILE A 122 -4.90 2.82 5.30
CA ILE A 122 -4.52 1.43 5.09
C ILE A 122 -3.81 0.88 6.32
N GLU A 123 -2.85 1.64 6.87
CA GLU A 123 -2.13 1.25 8.08
C GLU A 123 -3.05 1.22 9.32
N ALA A 124 -4.02 2.13 9.39
CA ALA A 124 -5.06 2.09 10.43
C ALA A 124 -5.91 0.82 10.33
N LYS A 125 -6.39 0.46 9.14
CA LYS A 125 -7.14 -0.77 8.92
C LYS A 125 -6.32 -2.00 9.31
N ARG A 126 -5.05 -2.06 8.90
CA ARG A 126 -4.12 -3.14 9.27
C ARG A 126 -3.96 -3.27 10.78
N GLY A 127 -3.71 -2.16 11.48
CA GLY A 127 -3.60 -2.16 12.94
C GLY A 127 -4.89 -2.58 13.64
N LEU A 128 -6.05 -2.17 13.10
CA LEU A 128 -7.35 -2.54 13.67
C LEU A 128 -7.68 -4.03 13.44
N TYR A 129 -7.25 -4.61 12.32
CA TYR A 129 -7.49 -6.01 11.96
C TYR A 129 -6.66 -6.98 12.81
N HIS A 130 -5.35 -6.73 12.98
CA HIS A 130 -4.49 -7.64 13.75
C HIS A 130 -4.71 -7.60 15.28
N GLY A 131 -5.47 -6.64 15.80
CA GLY A 131 -6.05 -6.70 17.15
C GLY A 131 -5.10 -6.55 18.35
N VAL A 132 -3.77 -6.54 18.17
CA VAL A 132 -2.80 -6.53 19.28
C VAL A 132 -2.79 -5.19 20.06
N LEU A 133 -2.94 -4.07 19.34
CA LEU A 133 -2.88 -2.72 19.93
C LEU A 133 -4.28 -2.19 20.23
N SER A 134 -4.42 -1.41 21.30
CA SER A 134 -5.61 -0.59 21.52
C SER A 134 -5.78 0.46 20.41
N ILE A 135 -7.01 0.94 20.21
CA ILE A 135 -7.30 1.99 19.21
C ILE A 135 -6.50 3.27 19.52
N LYS A 136 -6.30 3.56 20.81
CA LYS A 136 -5.49 4.67 21.29
C LYS A 136 -4.02 4.52 20.88
N GLU A 137 -3.43 3.34 21.09
CA GLU A 137 -2.05 3.05 20.68
C GLU A 137 -1.88 3.10 19.15
N ILE A 138 -2.86 2.60 18.40
CA ILE A 138 -2.85 2.71 16.92
C ILE A 138 -2.83 4.16 16.48
N ALA A 139 -3.66 5.02 17.10
CA ALA A 139 -3.69 6.44 16.77
C ALA A 139 -2.30 7.09 16.97
N TYR A 140 -1.68 6.88 18.13
CA TYR A 140 -0.35 7.42 18.40
C TYR A 140 0.73 6.83 17.50
N HIS A 141 0.68 5.52 17.23
CA HIS A 141 1.64 4.85 16.35
C HIS A 141 1.56 5.34 14.89
N LEU A 142 0.42 5.88 14.47
CA LEU A 142 0.23 6.51 13.17
C LEU A 142 0.57 8.02 13.17
N GLY A 143 1.06 8.56 14.28
CA GLY A 143 1.44 9.97 14.42
C GLY A 143 0.26 10.92 14.66
N PHE A 144 -0.90 10.42 15.11
CA PHE A 144 -1.98 11.28 15.58
C PHE A 144 -1.69 11.72 17.03
N THR A 145 -1.75 13.02 17.30
CA THR A 145 -1.56 13.57 18.64
C THR A 145 -2.77 13.38 19.55
N ASP A 146 -3.95 13.19 18.96
CA ASP A 146 -5.21 12.97 19.65
C ASP A 146 -5.96 11.76 19.06
N PRO A 147 -6.27 10.72 19.86
CA PRO A 147 -7.09 9.58 19.47
C PRO A 147 -8.49 9.98 18.95
N SER A 148 -9.07 11.06 19.46
CA SER A 148 -10.39 11.53 19.02
C SER A 148 -10.32 12.07 17.59
N TYR A 149 -9.24 12.81 17.26
CA TYR A 149 -8.95 13.23 15.90
C TYR A 149 -8.73 12.04 14.96
N PHE A 150 -8.02 10.99 15.39
CA PHE A 150 -7.90 9.75 14.64
C PHE A 150 -9.26 9.10 14.36
N ALA A 151 -10.13 8.97 15.37
CA ALA A 151 -11.45 8.38 15.20
C ALA A 151 -12.31 9.15 14.19
N ARG A 152 -12.28 10.49 14.23
CA ARG A 152 -12.94 11.35 13.24
C ARG A 152 -12.36 11.19 11.85
N PHE A 153 -11.03 11.16 11.73
CA PHE A 153 -10.34 10.91 10.47
C PHE A 153 -10.76 9.57 9.87
N PHE A 154 -10.72 8.49 10.66
CA PHE A 154 -11.06 7.15 10.20
C PHE A 154 -12.53 7.08 9.76
N LYS A 155 -13.46 7.61 10.57
CA LYS A 155 -14.89 7.66 10.22
C LYS A 155 -15.15 8.47 8.97
N LYS A 156 -14.46 9.59 8.77
CA LYS A 156 -14.57 10.39 7.54
C LYS A 156 -14.15 9.60 6.30
N GLN A 157 -13.15 8.72 6.43
CA GLN A 157 -12.62 7.94 5.31
C GLN A 157 -13.39 6.64 5.04
N THR A 158 -14.01 6.03 6.07
CA THR A 158 -14.64 4.70 5.95
C THR A 158 -16.15 4.69 6.16
N GLY A 159 -16.72 5.78 6.68
CA GLY A 159 -18.12 5.85 7.11
C GLY A 159 -18.40 5.26 8.49
N VAL A 160 -17.46 4.51 9.09
CA VAL A 160 -17.66 3.80 10.38
C VAL A 160 -16.59 4.14 11.41
N THR A 161 -16.87 3.94 12.69
CA THR A 161 -15.87 4.19 13.75
C THR A 161 -14.78 3.10 13.74
N PRO A 162 -13.56 3.39 14.23
CA PRO A 162 -12.53 2.37 14.40
C PRO A 162 -12.98 1.17 15.23
N GLU A 163 -13.78 1.41 16.29
CA GLU A 163 -14.36 0.38 17.14
C GLU A 163 -15.31 -0.53 16.37
N ALA A 164 -16.26 0.06 15.62
CA ALA A 164 -17.18 -0.70 14.80
C ALA A 164 -16.48 -1.48 13.69
N PHE A 165 -15.40 -0.93 13.10
CA PHE A 165 -14.58 -1.63 12.12
C PHE A 165 -13.86 -2.82 12.74
N ARG A 166 -13.26 -2.65 13.92
CA ARG A 166 -12.59 -3.73 14.65
C ARG A 166 -13.55 -4.86 15.01
N ALA A 167 -14.74 -4.53 15.50
CA ALA A 167 -15.75 -5.53 15.87
C ALA A 167 -16.16 -6.42 14.68
N LYS A 168 -16.16 -5.89 13.45
CA LYS A 168 -16.45 -6.66 12.22
C LYS A 168 -15.30 -7.54 11.75
N GLY A 169 -14.05 -7.12 11.96
CA GLY A 169 -12.86 -7.85 11.47
C GLY A 169 -12.58 -9.19 12.16
N PHE A 170 -13.33 -9.52 13.22
CA PHE A 170 -13.22 -10.80 13.95
C PHE A 170 -14.25 -11.86 13.51
N GLY A 171 -14.95 -11.65 12.40
CA GLY A 171 -15.88 -12.63 11.86
C GLY A 171 -16.06 -12.48 10.36
N GLU A 172 -15.16 -13.10 9.60
CA GLU A 172 -15.35 -13.69 8.27
C GLU A 172 -14.05 -14.41 7.83
#